data_AF-A0A398BF26-F1
#
_entry.id   AF-A0A398BF26-F1
#
_cell.length_a   1.000
_cell.length_b   1.000
_cell.length_c   1.000
_cell.angle_alpha   90.00
_cell.angle_beta   90.00
_cell.angle_gamma   90.00
#
_symmetry.space_group_name_H-M   'P 1'
#
loop_
_entity.id
_entity.type
_entity.pdbx_description
1 polymer ?
#
loop_
_entity_poly.entity_id
_entity_poly.type
_entity_poly.pdbx_seq_one_letter_code
_entity_poly.pdbx_strand_id
1 'polypeptide(L)'
;MTKTHLIADESLGGVLREYIEVYRKAKVGDYAVQTSRWMGNRGNIAEITRVCDDGSGVTLGGHPLTHGEYLTLEPTDIVHVWITVGDLKGLVRYRLVDRKAEVGEKVLVYGHGASYVDGVRTVKRTAQDGHIFFDRGGRRSGGYYVLIPVNSEPAEPTPDIHDILANLAARVHDLESQLRDTQGNVERQGVEIETVKHLAKSNEEDIRLLDERTQPKINELTLTSRIDGTTKIDAKYSGIPTSEVLAKILDGGWGR
;
A
#
# COMPACT_ATOMS: atom_id res chain seq x y z
N MET A 1 -19.82 -15.44 -29.01
CA MET A 1 -18.53 -15.29 -28.30
C MET A 1 -17.78 -16.61 -28.40
N THR A 2 -16.52 -16.60 -28.81
CA THR A 2 -15.65 -17.78 -28.81
C THR A 2 -15.33 -18.12 -27.35
N LYS A 3 -15.55 -19.36 -26.93
CA LYS A 3 -15.26 -19.79 -25.56
C LYS A 3 -13.75 -19.89 -25.37
N THR A 4 -13.24 -19.24 -24.33
CA THR A 4 -11.81 -19.21 -23.99
C THR A 4 -11.49 -20.13 -22.82
N HIS A 5 -10.31 -20.74 -22.86
CA HIS A 5 -9.79 -21.62 -21.82
C HIS A 5 -8.42 -21.12 -21.37
N LEU A 6 -8.10 -21.28 -20.09
CA LEU A 6 -6.83 -20.85 -19.53
C LEU A 6 -6.00 -22.07 -19.15
N ILE A 7 -4.87 -22.25 -19.82
CA ILE A 7 -4.01 -23.43 -19.69
C ILE A 7 -2.56 -22.97 -19.49
N ALA A 8 -1.80 -23.64 -18.62
CA ALA A 8 -0.37 -23.37 -18.47
C ALA A 8 0.36 -23.78 -19.77
N ASP A 9 1.06 -22.84 -20.37
CA ASP A 9 1.85 -23.06 -21.59
C ASP A 9 3.31 -23.31 -21.21
N GLU A 10 3.70 -24.58 -21.19
CA GLU A 10 5.07 -25.00 -20.85
C GLU A 10 6.12 -24.45 -21.83
N SER A 11 5.74 -24.16 -23.09
CA SER A 11 6.66 -23.54 -24.05
C SER A 11 7.00 -22.09 -23.68
N LEU A 12 6.16 -21.46 -22.85
CA LEU A 12 6.33 -20.11 -22.30
C LEU A 12 6.74 -20.12 -20.82
N GLY A 13 7.29 -21.23 -20.33
CA GLY A 13 7.72 -21.38 -18.94
C GLY A 13 6.57 -21.55 -17.95
N GLY A 14 5.46 -22.14 -18.39
CA GLY A 14 4.31 -22.48 -17.54
C GLY A 14 3.36 -21.32 -17.25
N VAL A 15 3.47 -20.21 -17.98
CA VAL A 15 2.54 -19.08 -17.85
C VAL A 15 1.17 -19.46 -18.38
N LEU A 16 0.12 -18.97 -17.71
CA LEU A 16 -1.26 -19.19 -18.12
C LEU A 16 -1.56 -18.45 -19.43
N ARG A 17 -1.95 -19.18 -20.47
CA ARG A 17 -2.26 -18.66 -21.81
C ARG A 17 -3.73 -18.89 -22.15
N GLU A 18 -4.32 -17.94 -22.87
CA GLU A 18 -5.68 -18.07 -23.39
C GLU A 18 -5.69 -18.92 -24.67
N TYR A 19 -6.59 -19.90 -24.69
CA TYR A 19 -6.86 -20.75 -25.83
C TYR A 19 -8.31 -20.59 -26.28
N ILE A 20 -8.55 -20.62 -27.59
CA ILE A 20 -9.89 -20.55 -28.18
C ILE A 20 -10.29 -21.89 -28.80
N GLU A 21 -11.57 -22.23 -28.69
CA GLU A 21 -12.13 -23.41 -29.35
C GLU A 21 -12.23 -23.19 -30.87
N VAL A 22 -11.65 -24.11 -31.65
CA VAL A 22 -11.63 -24.11 -33.11
C VAL A 22 -12.08 -25.47 -33.65
N TYR A 23 -12.96 -25.45 -34.64
CA TYR A 23 -13.42 -26.67 -35.31
C TYR A 23 -12.44 -27.07 -36.42
N ARG A 24 -11.40 -27.81 -36.04
CA ARG A 24 -10.44 -28.45 -36.96
C ARG A 24 -9.97 -29.79 -36.40
N LYS A 25 -9.45 -30.67 -37.27
CA LYS A 25 -8.83 -31.92 -36.83
C LYS A 25 -7.61 -31.61 -35.94
N ALA A 26 -7.52 -32.30 -34.80
CA ALA A 26 -6.40 -32.17 -33.90
C ALA A 26 -5.20 -33.03 -34.36
N LYS A 27 -4.01 -32.64 -33.93
CA LYS A 27 -2.74 -33.35 -34.09
C LYS A 27 -2.25 -33.80 -32.72
N VAL A 28 -1.32 -34.76 -32.71
CA VAL A 28 -0.62 -35.11 -31.46
C VAL A 28 0.07 -33.86 -30.91
N GLY A 29 -0.12 -33.60 -29.61
CA GLY A 29 0.37 -32.40 -28.93
C GLY A 29 -0.60 -31.21 -28.91
N ASP A 30 -1.67 -31.23 -29.72
CA ASP A 30 -2.71 -30.20 -29.60
C ASP A 30 -3.48 -30.39 -28.28
N TYR A 31 -3.92 -29.28 -27.68
CA TYR A 31 -4.97 -29.33 -26.66
C TYR A 31 -6.34 -29.42 -27.32
N ALA A 32 -7.27 -30.15 -26.72
CA ALA A 32 -8.66 -30.18 -27.17
C ALA A 32 -9.61 -30.26 -25.97
N VAL A 33 -10.84 -29.80 -26.18
CA VAL A 33 -11.93 -29.89 -25.21
C VAL A 33 -12.97 -30.89 -25.70
N GLN A 34 -13.37 -31.82 -24.84
CA GLN A 34 -14.41 -32.80 -25.13
C GLN A 34 -15.78 -32.13 -25.15
N THR A 35 -16.55 -32.32 -26.23
CA THR A 35 -17.90 -31.75 -26.38
C THR A 35 -19.00 -32.76 -26.02
N SER A 36 -18.73 -34.06 -26.15
CA SER A 36 -19.67 -35.15 -25.83
C SER A 36 -19.51 -35.65 -24.39
N ARG A 37 -20.55 -36.31 -23.86
CA ARG A 37 -20.53 -36.96 -22.52
C ARG A 37 -20.41 -38.49 -22.62
N TRP A 38 -20.26 -39.01 -23.84
CA TRP A 38 -20.45 -40.44 -24.14
C TRP A 38 -19.29 -41.29 -23.60
N MET A 39 -18.06 -40.78 -23.69
CA MET A 39 -16.86 -41.42 -23.14
C MET A 39 -16.05 -40.41 -22.30
N GLY A 40 -16.68 -39.87 -21.25
CA GLY A 40 -16.02 -38.94 -20.32
C GLY A 40 -16.88 -37.76 -19.89
N ASN A 41 -16.24 -36.79 -19.23
CA ASN A 41 -16.90 -35.57 -18.78
C ASN A 41 -16.83 -34.52 -19.90
N ARG A 42 -18.00 -34.06 -20.37
CA ARG A 42 -18.09 -32.89 -21.25
C ARG A 42 -17.33 -31.72 -20.62
N GLY A 43 -16.50 -31.06 -21.41
CA GLY A 43 -15.63 -29.98 -20.95
C GLY A 43 -14.27 -30.44 -20.42
N ASN A 44 -13.96 -31.75 -20.43
CA ASN A 44 -12.63 -32.23 -20.15
C ASN A 44 -11.63 -31.65 -21.17
N ILE A 45 -10.55 -31.06 -20.69
CA ILE A 45 -9.48 -30.50 -21.51
C ILE A 45 -8.23 -31.31 -21.24
N ALA A 46 -7.59 -31.79 -22.30
CA ALA A 46 -6.33 -32.48 -22.21
C ALA A 46 -5.55 -32.34 -23.53
N GLU A 47 -4.30 -32.78 -23.50
CA GLU A 47 -3.48 -32.93 -24.69
C GLU A 47 -3.90 -34.18 -25.47
N ILE A 48 -3.86 -34.08 -26.80
CA ILE A 48 -4.04 -35.20 -27.71
C ILE A 48 -2.77 -36.04 -27.75
N THR A 49 -2.90 -37.28 -27.29
CA THR A 49 -1.76 -38.20 -27.17
C THR A 49 -1.60 -39.09 -28.40
N ARG A 50 -2.68 -39.31 -29.16
CA ARG A 50 -2.69 -40.14 -30.38
C ARG A 50 -3.72 -39.63 -31.38
N VAL A 51 -3.45 -39.84 -32.66
CA VAL A 51 -4.38 -39.62 -33.78
C VAL A 51 -4.40 -40.89 -34.62
N CYS A 52 -5.58 -41.35 -35.05
CA CYS A 52 -5.70 -42.49 -35.95
C CYS A 52 -5.03 -42.19 -37.30
N ASP A 53 -4.45 -43.20 -37.95
CA ASP A 53 -3.73 -43.03 -39.23
C ASP A 53 -4.60 -42.43 -40.35
N ASP A 54 -5.90 -42.73 -40.34
CA ASP A 54 -6.90 -42.18 -41.26
C ASP A 54 -7.44 -40.80 -40.84
N GLY A 55 -7.01 -40.28 -39.70
CA GLY A 55 -7.48 -39.03 -39.11
C GLY A 55 -8.97 -39.01 -38.76
N SER A 56 -9.57 -40.18 -38.52
CA SER A 56 -10.99 -40.33 -38.13
C SER A 56 -11.24 -40.04 -36.64
N GLY A 57 -10.23 -40.24 -35.80
CA GLY A 57 -10.33 -40.10 -34.36
C GLY A 57 -9.01 -39.75 -33.69
N VAL A 58 -9.11 -39.39 -32.41
CA VAL A 58 -8.02 -38.95 -31.55
C VAL A 58 -8.14 -39.58 -30.16
N THR A 59 -7.06 -39.61 -29.39
CA THR A 59 -7.09 -40.00 -27.97
C THR A 59 -6.85 -38.78 -27.07
N LEU A 60 -7.88 -38.38 -26.33
CA LEU A 60 -7.85 -37.26 -25.39
C LEU A 60 -7.95 -37.79 -23.95
N GLY A 61 -6.94 -37.52 -23.11
CA GLY A 61 -6.96 -37.96 -21.70
C GLY A 61 -7.15 -39.48 -21.52
N GLY A 62 -6.70 -40.29 -22.49
CA GLY A 62 -6.86 -41.74 -22.50
C GLY A 62 -8.15 -42.27 -23.14
N HIS A 63 -9.04 -41.40 -23.63
CA HIS A 63 -10.30 -41.78 -24.26
C HIS A 63 -10.31 -41.53 -25.76
N PRO A 64 -10.75 -42.50 -26.58
CA PRO A 64 -10.89 -42.30 -28.02
C PRO A 64 -12.11 -41.41 -28.31
N LEU A 65 -11.94 -40.42 -29.18
CA LEU A 65 -12.97 -39.49 -29.63
C LEU A 65 -12.94 -39.33 -31.15
N THR A 66 -14.11 -39.19 -31.75
CA THR A 66 -14.25 -38.83 -33.16
C THR A 66 -14.22 -37.31 -33.34
N HIS A 67 -14.02 -36.82 -34.58
CA HIS A 67 -13.92 -35.38 -34.87
C HIS A 67 -15.15 -34.55 -34.45
N GLY A 68 -16.33 -35.17 -34.31
CA GLY A 68 -17.55 -34.51 -33.83
C GLY A 68 -17.62 -34.35 -32.30
N GLU A 69 -16.72 -34.98 -31.55
CA GLU A 69 -16.80 -35.12 -30.08
C GLU A 69 -15.78 -34.25 -29.34
N TYR A 70 -15.03 -33.44 -30.06
CA TYR A 70 -14.09 -32.48 -29.49
C TYR A 70 -14.00 -31.19 -30.30
N LEU A 71 -13.47 -30.14 -29.68
CA LEU A 71 -12.99 -28.94 -30.33
C LEU A 71 -11.51 -28.78 -30.03
N THR A 72 -10.73 -28.47 -31.06
CA THR A 72 -9.29 -28.23 -30.88
C THR A 72 -9.09 -26.85 -30.27
N LEU A 73 -8.08 -26.70 -29.42
CA LEU A 73 -7.76 -25.46 -28.76
C LEU A 73 -6.55 -24.80 -29.44
N GLU A 74 -6.74 -23.58 -29.92
CA GLU A 74 -5.64 -22.80 -30.49
C GLU A 74 -5.19 -21.72 -29.50
N PRO A 75 -3.87 -21.59 -29.28
CA PRO A 75 -3.35 -20.54 -28.42
C PRO A 75 -3.58 -19.17 -29.05
N THR A 76 -3.91 -18.19 -28.21
CA THR A 76 -3.94 -16.78 -28.60
C THR A 76 -2.64 -16.09 -28.19
N ASP A 77 -2.47 -14.82 -28.56
CA ASP A 77 -1.35 -14.01 -28.07
C ASP A 77 -1.59 -13.44 -26.67
N ILE A 78 -2.61 -13.90 -25.94
CA ILE A 78 -2.96 -13.38 -24.61
C ILE A 78 -2.52 -14.35 -23.53
N VAL A 79 -1.80 -13.82 -22.54
CA VAL A 79 -1.36 -14.51 -21.33
C VAL A 79 -1.85 -13.81 -20.08
N HIS A 80 -1.94 -14.57 -19.00
CA HIS A 80 -2.38 -14.14 -17.69
C HIS A 80 -1.21 -14.27 -16.72
N VAL A 81 -0.78 -13.13 -16.19
CA VAL A 81 0.36 -13.05 -15.29
C VAL A 81 -0.14 -12.69 -13.90
N TRP A 82 0.28 -13.47 -12.90
CA TRP A 82 0.07 -13.12 -11.50
C TRP A 82 0.92 -11.91 -11.13
N ILE A 83 0.26 -10.84 -10.71
CA ILE A 83 0.90 -9.63 -10.21
C ILE A 83 0.52 -9.46 -8.75
N THR A 84 1.54 -9.21 -7.92
CA THR A 84 1.36 -8.87 -6.51
C THR A 84 1.77 -7.42 -6.30
N VAL A 85 0.85 -6.59 -5.79
CA VAL A 85 1.10 -5.20 -5.42
C VAL A 85 0.71 -5.03 -3.95
N GLY A 86 1.71 -4.96 -3.06
CA GLY A 86 1.46 -5.06 -1.62
C GLY A 86 0.82 -6.41 -1.28
N ASP A 87 -0.34 -6.38 -0.64
CA ASP A 87 -1.11 -7.59 -0.30
C ASP A 87 -2.11 -8.01 -1.39
N LEU A 88 -2.29 -7.19 -2.44
CA LEU A 88 -3.21 -7.50 -3.54
C LEU A 88 -2.55 -8.45 -4.54
N LYS A 89 -3.16 -9.62 -4.72
CA LYS A 89 -2.83 -10.56 -5.79
C LYS A 89 -3.91 -10.50 -6.86
N GLY A 90 -3.51 -10.14 -8.06
CA GLY A 90 -4.39 -10.09 -9.23
C GLY A 90 -3.80 -10.87 -10.39
N LEU A 91 -4.68 -11.41 -11.22
CA LEU A 91 -4.32 -11.97 -12.51
C LEU A 91 -4.53 -10.89 -13.56
N VAL A 92 -3.46 -10.49 -14.25
CA VAL A 92 -3.51 -9.41 -15.25
C VAL A 92 -3.28 -9.99 -16.64
N ARG A 93 -4.11 -9.56 -17.59
CA ARG A 93 -4.06 -9.98 -18.99
C ARG A 93 -3.06 -9.15 -19.77
N TYR A 94 -2.18 -9.82 -20.49
CA TYR A 94 -1.16 -9.22 -21.34
C TYR A 94 -1.20 -9.84 -22.73
N ARG A 95 -0.97 -9.01 -23.75
CA ARG A 95 -0.71 -9.45 -25.11
C ARG A 95 0.79 -9.62 -25.30
N LEU A 96 1.19 -10.77 -25.82
CA LEU A 96 2.54 -11.09 -26.26
C LEU A 96 2.83 -10.35 -27.57
N VAL A 97 3.92 -9.60 -27.60
CA VAL A 97 4.37 -8.91 -28.82
C VAL A 97 5.83 -9.25 -29.07
N ASP A 98 6.10 -9.80 -30.27
CA ASP A 98 7.45 -10.07 -30.74
C ASP A 98 8.06 -8.79 -31.33
N ARG A 99 8.77 -8.05 -30.47
CA ARG A 99 9.56 -6.87 -30.87
C ARG A 99 10.70 -6.63 -29.90
N LYS A 100 11.63 -5.75 -30.29
CA LYS A 100 12.65 -5.25 -29.36
C LYS A 100 11.98 -4.54 -28.19
N ALA A 101 12.36 -4.90 -26.97
CA ALA A 101 11.88 -4.24 -25.77
C ALA A 101 12.66 -2.94 -25.50
N GLU A 102 12.02 -2.02 -24.80
CA GLU A 102 12.59 -0.77 -24.31
C GLU A 102 12.83 -0.81 -22.80
N VAL A 103 13.68 0.09 -22.30
CA VAL A 103 13.97 0.19 -20.86
C VAL A 103 12.70 0.55 -20.09
N GLY A 104 12.41 -0.18 -19.02
CA GLY A 104 11.20 -0.03 -18.21
C GLY A 104 10.04 -0.94 -18.62
N GLU A 105 10.07 -1.56 -19.79
CA GLU A 105 9.01 -2.46 -20.23
C GLU A 105 9.02 -3.80 -19.46
N LYS A 106 7.83 -4.40 -19.35
CA LYS A 106 7.69 -5.78 -18.88
C LYS A 106 7.82 -6.74 -20.04
N VAL A 107 8.59 -7.80 -19.83
CA VAL A 107 8.81 -8.86 -20.82
C VAL A 107 8.59 -10.23 -20.17
N LEU A 108 8.11 -11.18 -20.96
CA LEU A 108 8.10 -12.60 -20.62
C LEU A 108 9.33 -13.25 -21.24
N VAL A 109 10.27 -13.69 -20.41
CA VAL A 109 11.44 -14.46 -20.82
C VAL A 109 11.11 -15.94 -20.77
N TYR A 110 11.47 -16.69 -21.80
CA TYR A 110 11.20 -18.12 -21.89
C TYR A 110 12.35 -18.88 -22.55
N GLY A 111 12.47 -20.18 -22.23
CA GLY A 111 13.40 -21.10 -22.87
C GLY A 111 14.86 -20.77 -22.61
N HIS A 112 15.18 -20.16 -21.46
CA HIS A 112 16.55 -19.90 -21.07
C HIS A 112 17.18 -21.17 -20.47
N GLY A 113 18.45 -21.46 -20.80
CA GLY A 113 19.14 -22.66 -20.29
C GLY A 113 19.28 -22.70 -18.76
N ALA A 114 19.17 -21.54 -18.12
CA ALA A 114 18.96 -21.41 -16.69
C ALA A 114 17.50 -21.01 -16.41
N SER A 115 16.67 -21.97 -16.00
CA SER A 115 15.21 -21.79 -15.81
C SER A 115 14.83 -20.71 -14.80
N TYR A 116 15.69 -20.40 -13.82
CA TYR A 116 15.44 -19.30 -12.88
C TYR A 116 15.40 -17.91 -13.53
N VAL A 117 15.86 -17.80 -14.78
CA VAL A 117 15.88 -16.57 -15.58
C VAL A 117 14.52 -16.33 -16.25
N ASP A 118 13.81 -17.41 -16.58
CA ASP A 118 12.50 -17.37 -17.23
C ASP A 118 11.45 -16.67 -16.34
N GLY A 119 10.32 -16.34 -16.95
CA GLY A 119 9.22 -15.61 -16.34
C GLY A 119 9.26 -14.11 -16.62
N VAL A 120 8.44 -13.36 -15.87
CA VAL A 120 8.23 -11.94 -16.13
C VAL A 120 9.34 -11.08 -15.52
N ARG A 121 9.94 -10.23 -16.35
CA ARG A 121 11.05 -9.33 -15.97
C ARG A 121 10.75 -7.91 -16.39
N THR A 122 11.38 -6.96 -15.70
CA THR A 122 11.40 -5.55 -16.10
C THR A 122 12.75 -5.26 -16.74
N VAL A 123 12.75 -4.69 -17.95
CA VAL A 123 13.98 -4.34 -18.67
C VAL A 123 14.67 -3.17 -17.99
N LYS A 124 15.97 -3.33 -17.68
CA LYS A 124 16.81 -2.29 -17.06
C LYS A 124 17.74 -1.62 -18.08
N ARG A 125 18.19 -2.36 -19.09
CA ARG A 125 19.08 -1.87 -20.14
C ARG A 125 18.86 -2.67 -21.41
N THR A 126 19.08 -2.04 -22.56
CA THR A 126 18.98 -2.65 -23.89
C THR A 126 20.27 -2.42 -24.67
N ALA A 127 20.58 -3.32 -25.60
CA ALA A 127 21.63 -3.18 -26.59
C ALA A 127 21.03 -3.05 -28.00
N GLN A 128 21.82 -2.56 -28.96
CA GLN A 128 21.35 -2.29 -30.33
C GLN A 128 20.86 -3.55 -31.07
N ASP A 129 21.44 -4.71 -30.73
CA ASP A 129 21.06 -6.02 -31.26
C ASP A 129 19.73 -6.55 -30.69
N GLY A 130 19.08 -5.81 -29.79
CA GLY A 130 17.84 -6.21 -29.12
C GLY A 130 18.04 -7.11 -27.91
N HIS A 131 19.29 -7.29 -27.45
CA HIS A 131 19.58 -7.94 -26.17
C HIS A 131 19.12 -7.05 -25.01
N ILE A 132 18.30 -7.62 -24.13
CA ILE A 132 17.79 -6.98 -22.92
C ILE A 132 18.55 -7.45 -21.68
N PHE A 133 18.70 -6.58 -20.69
CA PHE A 133 19.28 -6.90 -19.39
C PHE A 133 18.31 -6.52 -18.27
N PHE A 134 18.26 -7.35 -17.24
CA PHE A 134 17.48 -7.18 -16.01
C PHE A 134 18.34 -7.59 -14.80
N ASP A 135 17.80 -7.48 -13.59
CA ASP A 135 18.57 -7.50 -12.34
C ASP A 135 19.62 -8.63 -12.23
N ARG A 136 19.23 -9.86 -12.61
CA ARG A 136 20.12 -11.04 -12.59
C ARG A 136 20.13 -11.78 -13.92
N GLY A 137 20.30 -11.08 -15.04
CA GLY A 137 20.51 -11.74 -16.32
C GLY A 137 20.26 -10.86 -17.54
N GLY A 138 20.19 -11.54 -18.68
CA GLY A 138 19.84 -10.92 -19.95
C GLY A 138 19.32 -11.96 -20.93
N ARG A 139 18.65 -11.48 -21.98
CA ARG A 139 18.08 -12.35 -23.02
C ARG A 139 18.23 -11.70 -24.38
N ARG A 140 18.74 -12.47 -25.35
CA ARG A 140 18.80 -12.05 -26.75
C ARG A 140 17.38 -11.91 -27.32
N SER A 141 17.27 -11.12 -28.39
CA SER A 141 16.04 -11.05 -29.19
C SER A 141 15.61 -12.45 -29.66
N GLY A 142 14.30 -12.71 -29.68
CA GLY A 142 13.69 -14.01 -29.98
C GLY A 142 13.60 -14.97 -28.78
N GLY A 143 14.09 -14.57 -27.61
CA GLY A 143 13.96 -15.35 -26.36
C GLY A 143 13.04 -14.71 -25.33
N TYR A 144 12.28 -13.69 -25.72
CA TYR A 144 11.32 -12.97 -24.89
C TYR A 144 10.20 -12.37 -25.72
N TYR A 145 9.05 -12.14 -25.09
CA TYR A 145 7.96 -11.31 -25.63
C TYR A 145 7.79 -10.05 -24.80
N VAL A 146 7.47 -8.92 -25.42
CA VAL A 146 7.03 -7.72 -24.71
C VAL A 146 5.59 -7.91 -24.27
N LEU A 147 5.29 -7.57 -23.01
CA LEU A 147 3.97 -7.69 -22.42
C LEU A 147 3.23 -6.37 -22.47
N ILE A 148 2.22 -6.29 -23.33
CA ILE A 148 1.33 -5.12 -23.41
C ILE A 148 0.06 -5.41 -22.62
N PRO A 149 -0.30 -4.62 -21.59
CA PRO A 149 -1.52 -4.86 -20.83
C PRO A 149 -2.74 -4.78 -21.75
N VAL A 150 -3.62 -5.78 -21.65
CA VAL A 150 -4.90 -5.80 -22.36
C VAL A 150 -5.96 -5.39 -21.37
N ASN A 151 -6.53 -4.19 -21.55
CA ASN A 151 -7.73 -3.81 -20.82
C ASN A 151 -8.79 -4.86 -21.10
N SER A 152 -9.16 -5.57 -20.04
CA SER A 152 -10.14 -6.63 -20.10
C SER A 152 -11.46 -6.00 -19.71
N GLU A 153 -12.24 -5.55 -20.71
CA GLU A 153 -13.65 -5.32 -20.48
C GLU A 153 -14.37 -6.67 -20.53
N PRO A 154 -15.00 -7.13 -19.42
CA PRO A 154 -16.32 -7.69 -19.53
C PRO A 154 -17.32 -6.54 -19.67
N ALA A 155 -18.12 -6.59 -20.74
CA ALA A 155 -19.30 -5.77 -20.93
C ALA A 155 -20.34 -6.03 -19.81
N GLU A 156 -20.19 -5.31 -18.71
CA GLU A 156 -21.31 -4.73 -17.95
C GLU A 156 -21.28 -3.22 -18.21
N PRO A 157 -22.37 -2.45 -18.04
CA PRO A 157 -22.34 -1.01 -18.22
C PRO A 157 -21.39 -0.42 -17.18
N THR A 158 -20.12 -0.34 -17.56
CA THR A 158 -19.13 0.46 -16.88
C THR A 158 -19.66 1.89 -17.03
N PRO A 159 -19.74 2.65 -15.92
CA PRO A 159 -20.00 4.08 -16.03
C PRO A 159 -19.01 4.62 -17.06
N ASP A 160 -19.53 5.41 -18.01
CA ASP A 160 -18.76 5.91 -19.16
C ASP A 160 -17.40 6.38 -18.65
N ILE A 161 -16.32 6.09 -19.37
CA ILE A 161 -14.99 6.59 -19.01
C ILE A 161 -15.06 8.10 -18.78
N HIS A 162 -15.93 8.80 -19.53
CA HIS A 162 -16.26 10.21 -19.30
C HIS A 162 -16.92 10.48 -17.95
N ASP A 163 -17.82 9.63 -17.46
CA ASP A 163 -18.45 9.75 -16.13
C ASP A 163 -17.45 9.48 -15.01
N ILE A 164 -16.55 8.51 -15.18
CA ILE A 164 -15.47 8.26 -14.21
C ILE A 164 -14.51 9.45 -14.20
N LEU A 165 -14.12 9.97 -15.37
CA LEU A 165 -13.26 11.14 -15.48
C LEU A 165 -13.90 12.38 -14.88
N ALA A 166 -15.21 12.58 -15.10
CA ALA A 166 -15.97 13.70 -14.54
C ALA A 166 -16.08 13.58 -13.02
N ASN A 167 -16.38 12.39 -12.49
CA ASN A 167 -16.41 12.15 -11.05
C ASN A 167 -15.02 12.32 -10.41
N LEU A 168 -13.95 11.89 -11.08
CA LEU A 168 -12.58 12.12 -10.61
C LEU A 168 -12.26 13.61 -10.61
N ALA A 169 -12.58 14.33 -11.69
CA ALA A 169 -12.35 15.77 -11.81
C ALA A 169 -13.13 16.55 -10.74
N ALA A 170 -14.40 16.20 -10.50
CA ALA A 170 -15.20 16.77 -9.43
C ALA A 170 -14.59 16.51 -8.05
N ARG A 171 -14.17 15.28 -7.79
CA ARG A 171 -13.54 14.91 -6.51
C ARG A 171 -12.18 15.59 -6.31
N VAL A 172 -11.38 15.73 -7.36
CA VAL A 172 -10.12 16.49 -7.33
C VAL A 172 -10.41 17.96 -7.03
N HIS A 173 -11.43 18.55 -7.65
CA HIS A 173 -11.82 19.93 -7.40
C HIS A 173 -12.29 20.14 -5.95
N ASP A 174 -13.11 19.24 -5.41
CA ASP A 174 -13.53 19.27 -4.00
C ASP A 174 -12.34 19.16 -3.05
N LEU A 175 -11.40 18.24 -3.34
CA LEU A 175 -10.19 18.08 -2.54
C LEU A 175 -9.30 19.33 -2.60
N GLU A 176 -9.13 19.93 -3.78
CA GLU A 176 -8.40 21.20 -3.93
C GLU A 176 -9.09 22.35 -3.19
N SER A 177 -10.42 22.39 -3.18
CA SER A 177 -11.17 23.38 -2.42
C SER A 177 -10.98 23.19 -0.92
N GLN A 178 -11.11 21.96 -0.42
CA GLN A 178 -10.86 21.65 0.99
C GLN A 178 -9.42 21.96 1.39
N LEU A 179 -8.45 21.72 0.50
CA LEU A 179 -7.05 22.07 0.75
C LEU A 179 -6.86 23.59 0.88
N ARG A 180 -7.50 24.39 -0.01
CA ARG A 180 -7.47 25.86 0.08
C ARG A 180 -8.11 26.36 1.38
N ASP A 181 -9.25 25.81 1.77
CA ASP A 181 -9.95 26.19 2.99
C ASP A 181 -9.15 25.85 4.25
N THR A 182 -8.59 24.64 4.30
CA THR A 182 -7.73 24.22 5.41
C THR A 182 -6.47 25.06 5.50
N GLN A 183 -5.84 25.38 4.38
CA GLN A 183 -4.69 26.28 4.34
C GLN A 183 -5.04 27.68 4.86
N GLY A 184 -6.17 28.25 4.42
CA GLY A 184 -6.65 29.55 4.91
C GLY A 184 -7.03 29.54 6.40
N ASN A 185 -7.50 28.42 6.93
CA ASN A 185 -7.72 28.26 8.37
C ASN A 185 -6.41 28.20 9.15
N VAL A 186 -5.41 27.48 8.64
CA VAL A 186 -4.07 27.39 9.25
C VAL A 186 -3.40 28.77 9.28
N GLU A 187 -3.52 29.55 8.20
CA GLU A 187 -2.99 30.92 8.15
C GLU A 187 -3.67 31.83 9.19
N ARG A 188 -5.01 31.77 9.31
CA ARG A 188 -5.75 32.51 10.34
C ARG A 188 -5.35 32.10 11.75
N GLN A 189 -5.26 30.80 12.01
CA GLN A 189 -4.79 30.29 13.32
C GLN A 189 -3.35 30.73 13.61
N GLY A 190 -2.48 30.80 12.60
CA GLY A 190 -1.13 31.35 12.74
C GLY A 190 -1.12 32.80 13.24
N VAL A 191 -1.99 33.64 12.67
CA VAL A 191 -2.15 35.04 13.12
C VAL A 191 -2.72 35.11 14.54
N GLU A 192 -3.74 34.31 14.86
CA GLU A 192 -4.32 34.26 16.21
C GLU A 192 -3.28 33.82 17.25
N ILE A 193 -2.46 32.81 16.95
CA ILE A 193 -1.39 32.35 17.85
C ILE A 193 -0.36 33.46 18.09
N GLU A 194 0.05 34.21 17.06
CA GLU A 194 1.00 35.32 17.25
C GLU A 194 0.39 36.44 18.11
N THR A 195 -0.88 36.78 17.92
CA THR A 195 -1.54 37.79 18.77
C THR A 195 -1.65 37.34 20.24
N VAL A 196 -2.03 36.08 20.49
CA VAL A 196 -2.07 35.50 21.85
C VAL A 196 -0.68 35.49 22.47
N LYS A 197 0.36 35.18 21.70
CA LYS A 197 1.75 35.18 22.17
C LYS A 197 2.24 36.58 22.56
N HIS A 198 1.84 37.61 21.81
CA HIS A 198 2.11 39.00 22.19
C HIS A 198 1.40 39.39 23.48
N LEU A 199 0.12 39.03 23.63
CA LEU A 199 -0.64 39.28 24.86
C LEU A 199 -0.06 38.54 26.06
N ALA A 200 0.36 37.28 25.88
CA ALA A 200 0.99 36.49 26.93
C ALA A 200 2.29 37.13 27.42
N LYS A 201 3.14 37.62 26.51
CA LYS A 201 4.35 38.38 26.87
C LYS A 201 4.02 39.65 27.66
N SER A 202 3.02 40.41 27.23
CA SER A 202 2.57 41.61 27.96
C SER A 202 2.12 41.27 29.37
N ASN A 203 1.31 40.22 29.52
CA ASN A 203 0.83 39.77 30.83
C ASN A 203 1.98 39.27 31.73
N GLU A 204 2.99 38.62 31.15
CA GLU A 204 4.19 38.19 31.89
C GLU A 204 4.98 39.38 32.43
N GLU A 205 5.12 40.46 31.65
CA GLU A 205 5.70 41.72 32.12
C GLU A 205 4.85 42.38 33.21
N ASP A 206 3.52 42.41 33.07
CA ASP A 206 2.61 42.96 34.07
C ASP A 206 2.67 42.19 35.39
N ILE A 207 2.71 40.85 35.34
CA ILE A 207 2.89 39.99 36.52
C ILE A 207 4.23 40.30 37.19
N ARG A 208 5.31 40.45 36.40
CA ARG A 208 6.63 40.78 36.94
C ARG A 208 6.64 42.11 37.69
N LEU A 209 6.00 43.14 37.11
CA LEU A 209 5.89 44.46 37.74
C LEU A 209 5.03 44.42 39.01
N LEU A 210 3.96 43.61 39.01
CA LEU A 210 3.13 43.41 40.20
C LEU A 210 3.92 42.71 41.31
N ASP A 211 4.67 41.65 41.00
CA ASP A 211 5.55 40.95 41.94
C ASP A 211 6.63 41.88 42.51
N GLU A 212 7.30 42.67 41.67
CA GLU A 212 8.28 43.68 42.12
C GLU A 212 7.66 44.69 43.10
N ARG A 213 6.37 45.02 42.95
CA ARG A 213 5.64 45.96 43.80
C ARG A 213 5.09 45.33 45.10
N THR A 214 4.75 44.04 45.09
CA THR A 214 4.16 43.34 46.24
C THR A 214 5.21 42.69 47.14
N GLN A 215 6.32 42.18 46.60
CA GLN A 215 7.44 41.62 47.37
C GLN A 215 7.91 42.52 48.54
N PRO A 216 8.17 43.82 48.34
CA PRO A 216 8.62 44.68 49.44
C PRO A 216 7.55 44.86 50.51
N LYS A 217 6.26 44.94 50.15
CA LYS A 217 5.15 45.01 51.12
C LYS A 217 4.99 43.72 51.92
N ILE A 218 5.17 42.56 51.28
CA ILE A 218 5.14 41.26 51.95
C ILE A 218 6.32 41.14 52.93
N ASN A 219 7.51 41.60 52.52
CA ASN A 219 8.69 41.62 53.39
C ASN A 219 8.50 42.56 54.59
N GLU A 220 7.88 43.71 54.39
CA GLU A 220 7.57 44.67 55.47
C GLU A 220 6.53 44.11 56.44
N LEU A 221 5.49 43.42 55.94
CA LEU A 221 4.48 42.73 56.77
C LEU A 221 5.07 41.53 57.55
N THR A 222 6.02 40.80 56.97
CA THR A 222 6.71 39.70 57.66
C THR A 222 7.74 40.20 58.69
N LEU A 223 8.39 41.34 58.43
CA LEU A 223 9.25 42.01 59.41
C LEU A 223 8.43 42.57 60.59
N THR A 224 7.32 43.25 60.33
CA THR A 224 6.44 43.81 61.38
C THR A 224 5.77 42.72 62.23
N SER A 225 5.30 41.63 61.64
CA SER A 225 4.76 40.49 62.40
C SER A 225 5.82 39.74 63.22
N ARG A 226 7.08 39.67 62.75
CA ARG A 226 8.21 39.17 63.56
C ARG A 226 8.49 40.09 64.75
N ILE A 227 8.45 41.41 64.56
CA ILE A 227 8.66 42.40 65.61
C ILE A 227 7.55 42.31 66.67
N ASP A 228 6.28 42.25 66.27
CA ASP A 228 5.13 42.11 67.18
C ASP A 228 5.14 40.78 67.96
N GLY A 229 5.66 39.72 67.35
CA GLY A 229 5.89 38.44 68.02
C GLY A 229 6.96 38.54 69.11
N THR A 230 8.02 39.32 68.90
CA THR A 230 9.09 39.53 69.88
C THR A 230 8.72 40.54 70.98
N THR A 231 8.04 41.64 70.66
CA THR A 231 7.62 42.65 71.67
C THR A 231 6.51 42.16 72.59
N LYS A 232 5.65 41.22 72.15
CA LYS A 232 4.68 40.56 73.04
C LYS A 232 5.32 39.66 74.08
N ILE A 233 6.54 39.16 73.83
CA ILE A 233 7.29 38.34 74.79
C ILE A 233 7.89 39.27 75.86
N ASP A 234 8.48 40.40 75.46
CA ASP A 234 9.10 41.34 76.41
C ASP A 234 8.07 42.12 77.26
N ALA A 235 6.91 42.47 76.71
CA ALA A 235 5.88 43.21 77.45
C ALA A 235 5.27 42.40 78.61
N LYS A 236 5.25 41.06 78.51
CA LYS A 236 4.67 40.19 79.56
C LYS A 236 5.57 40.00 80.79
N TYR A 237 6.85 40.41 80.72
CA TYR A 237 7.84 40.22 81.79
C TYR A 237 8.45 41.51 82.33
N SER A 238 7.99 42.68 81.89
CA SER A 238 8.53 44.00 82.28
C SER A 238 8.27 44.46 83.73
N GLY A 239 7.93 43.55 84.65
CA GLY A 239 7.68 43.86 86.06
C GLY A 239 7.97 42.73 87.05
N ILE A 240 8.66 41.66 86.62
CA ILE A 240 8.98 40.52 87.50
C ILE A 240 10.47 40.58 87.86
N PRO A 241 10.85 40.64 89.16
CA PRO A 241 12.24 40.58 89.58
C PRO A 241 12.92 39.32 89.04
N THR A 242 14.15 39.47 88.55
CA THR A 242 14.93 38.43 87.84
C THR A 242 15.12 37.12 88.62
N SER A 243 14.83 37.10 89.92
CA SER A 243 14.85 35.92 90.78
C SER A 243 13.61 35.02 90.68
N GLU A 244 12.47 35.49 90.18
CA GLU A 244 11.23 34.69 90.06
C GLU A 244 11.03 34.02 88.69
N VAL A 245 11.69 34.51 87.64
CA VAL A 245 11.60 33.93 86.29
C VAL A 245 12.38 32.61 86.20
N LEU A 246 13.50 32.49 86.92
CA LEU A 246 14.30 31.25 86.95
C LEU A 246 13.65 30.12 87.75
N ALA A 247 12.81 30.42 88.74
CA ALA A 247 12.09 29.41 89.52
C ALA A 247 10.94 28.75 88.73
N LYS A 248 10.24 29.49 87.86
CA LYS A 248 9.18 28.93 87.00
C LYS A 248 9.68 28.13 85.80
N ILE A 249 10.93 28.34 85.40
CA ILE A 249 11.56 27.57 84.31
C ILE A 249 12.12 26.23 84.82
N LEU A 250 12.44 26.11 86.11
CA LEU A 250 12.99 24.90 86.72
C LEU A 250 11.93 23.95 87.33
N ASP A 251 10.74 24.44 87.67
CA ASP A 251 9.61 23.59 88.14
C ASP A 251 8.68 23.08 87.01
N GLY A 252 8.90 23.54 85.78
CA GLY A 252 8.23 23.05 84.57
C GLY A 252 8.90 21.77 84.03
N GLY A 253 8.91 20.72 84.85
CA GLY A 253 9.41 19.40 84.47
C GLY A 253 8.80 18.89 83.15
N TRP A 254 9.66 18.26 82.36
CA TRP A 254 9.38 17.69 81.05
C TRP A 254 8.14 16.77 81.07
N GLY A 255 7.19 17.02 80.17
CA GLY A 255 6.03 16.16 79.96
C GLY A 255 5.63 16.13 78.49
N ARG A 256 6.11 15.09 77.81
CA ARG A 256 5.68 14.48 76.52
C ARG A 256 4.97 15.33 75.48
#